data_AF-A0A1X1FI00-F1
#
_entry.id   AF-A0A1X1FI00-F1
#
_cell.length_a   1.000
_cell.length_b   1.000
_cell.length_c   1.000
_cell.angle_alpha   90.00
_cell.angle_beta   90.00
_cell.angle_gamma   90.00
#
_symmetry.space_group_name_H-M   'P 1'
#
loop_
_entity.id
_entity.type
_entity.pdbx_description
1 polymer ?
#
loop_
_entity_poly.entity_id
_entity_poly.type
_entity_poly.pdbx_seq_one_letter_code
_entity_poly.pdbx_strand_id
1 'polypeptide(L)' 'MSKANKSINVEIKDRTDSNGDAISELFISKKMIGSIKQLSEDKFEAVNTHDEAFHVKTFDEGVTQLIKDFHLHH' A
#
# COMPACT_ATOMS: atom_id res chain seq x y z
N MET A 1 18.41 -9.76 24.64
CA MET A 1 18.08 -8.68 23.70
C MET A 1 16.83 -9.10 22.93
N SER A 2 15.66 -8.83 23.47
CA SER A 2 14.39 -9.24 22.87
C SER A 2 14.06 -8.28 21.74
N LYS A 3 14.45 -8.60 20.51
CA LYS A 3 13.89 -7.94 19.33
C LYS A 3 12.40 -8.28 19.33
N ALA A 4 11.57 -7.37 19.82
CA ALA A 4 10.13 -7.54 19.76
C ALA A 4 9.77 -7.65 18.27
N ASN A 5 9.32 -8.83 17.85
CA ASN A 5 8.68 -9.01 16.55
C ASN A 5 7.38 -8.20 16.60
N LYS A 6 7.45 -6.96 16.11
CA LYS A 6 6.28 -6.08 16.05
C LYS A 6 5.48 -6.51 14.82
N SER A 7 4.43 -7.29 15.05
CA SER A 7 3.49 -7.68 13.99
C SER A 7 2.80 -6.42 13.47
N ILE A 8 2.86 -6.19 12.16
CA ILE A 8 2.14 -5.11 11.49
C ILE A 8 0.89 -5.74 10.89
N ASN A 9 -0.28 -5.32 11.38
CA ASN A 9 -1.55 -5.69 10.77
C ASN A 9 -1.89 -4.67 9.70
N VAL A 10 -1.96 -5.13 8.45
CA VAL A 10 -2.38 -4.34 7.30
C VAL A 10 -3.81 -4.74 6.97
N GLU A 11 -4.69 -3.74 6.93
CA GLU A 11 -6.07 -3.89 6.47
C GLU A 11 -6.16 -3.38 5.04
N ILE A 12 -6.77 -4.17 4.16
CA ILE A 12 -6.97 -3.84 2.76
C ILE A 12 -8.46 -3.59 2.54
N LYS A 13 -8.80 -2.47 1.88
CA LYS A 13 -10.16 -2.13 1.50
C LYS A 13 -10.24 -1.87 0.02
N ASP A 14 -10.99 -2.69 -0.69
CA ASP A 14 -11.25 -2.48 -2.10
C ASP A 14 -12.38 -1.47 -2.28
N ARG A 15 -12.16 -0.50 -3.17
CA ARG A 15 -13.18 0.47 -3.58
C ARG A 15 -12.95 0.92 -5.02
N THR A 16 -13.92 1.64 -5.55
CA THR A 16 -13.78 2.37 -6.82
C THR A 16 -13.40 3.81 -6.52
N ASP A 17 -12.41 4.34 -7.22
CA ASP A 17 -12.03 5.75 -7.10
C ASP A 17 -12.99 6.67 -7.87
N SER A 18 -12.75 7.99 -7.82
CA SER A 18 -13.58 8.97 -8.52
C SER A 18 -13.51 8.88 -10.05
N ASN A 19 -12.51 8.20 -10.60
CA ASN A 19 -12.32 8.00 -12.03
C ASN A 19 -13.00 6.71 -12.53
N GLY A 20 -13.49 5.86 -11.63
CA GLY A 20 -14.06 4.56 -11.95
C GLY A 20 -13.06 3.40 -11.88
N ASP A 21 -11.83 3.65 -11.43
CA ASP A 21 -10.79 2.65 -11.32
C ASP A 21 -10.95 1.83 -10.03
N ALA A 22 -10.73 0.52 -10.13
CA ALA A 22 -10.67 -0.35 -8.96
C ALA A 22 -9.34 -0.14 -8.23
N ILE A 23 -9.42 0.26 -6.96
CA ILE A 23 -8.27 0.51 -6.10
C ILE A 23 -8.40 -0.26 -4.78
N SER A 24 -7.26 -0.69 -4.25
CA SER A 24 -7.16 -1.27 -2.91
C SER A 24 -6.45 -0.28 -2.00
N GLU A 25 -7.16 0.24 -1.00
CA GLU A 25 -6.60 1.11 0.02
C GLU A 25 -5.99 0.30 1.16
N LEU A 26 -4.79 0.66 1.59
CA LEU A 26 -4.08 -0.02 2.67
C LEU A 26 -4.10 0.84 3.94
N PHE A 27 -4.36 0.19 5.07
CA PHE A 27 -4.40 0.81 6.38
C PHE A 27 -3.52 0.06 7.39
N ILE A 28 -2.79 0.82 8.23
CA ILE A 28 -2.13 0.31 9.43
C ILE A 28 -2.78 0.99 10.64
N SER A 29 -3.35 0.20 11.55
CA SER A 29 -3.98 0.72 12.77
C SER A 29 -4.97 1.88 12.50
N LYS A 30 -5.80 1.74 11.44
CA LYS A 30 -6.78 2.73 10.96
C LYS A 30 -6.20 3.97 10.25
N LYS A 31 -4.88 4.12 10.14
CA LYS A 31 -4.26 5.15 9.30
C LYS A 31 -4.11 4.62 7.88
N MET A 32 -4.59 5.35 6.88
CA MET A 32 -4.32 5.04 5.49
C MET A 32 -2.82 5.25 5.22
N ILE A 33 -2.18 4.30 4.55
CA ILE A 33 -0.75 4.37 4.19
C ILE A 33 -0.54 4.52 2.68
N GLY A 34 -1.59 4.27 1.90
CA GLY A 34 -1.57 4.41 0.45
C GLY A 34 -2.65 3.58 -0.21
N SER A 35 -2.59 3.51 -1.54
CA SER A 35 -3.46 2.69 -2.37
C SER A 35 -2.66 1.94 -3.42
N ILE A 36 -3.20 0.81 -3.89
CA ILE A 36 -2.63 0.04 -4.99
C ILE A 36 -3.71 -0.13 -6.05
N LYS A 37 -3.35 0.10 -7.30
CA LYS A 37 -4.21 -0.17 -8.46
C LYS A 37 -3.49 -1.08 -9.45
N GLN A 38 -4.23 -2.00 -10.06
CA GLN A 38 -3.69 -2.84 -11.13
C GLN A 38 -3.75 -2.07 -12.44
N LEU A 39 -2.59 -1.91 -13.10
CA LEU A 39 -2.49 -1.27 -14.42
C LEU A 39 -2.57 -2.30 -15.56
N SER A 40 -2.02 -3.49 -15.35
CA SER A 40 -2.08 -4.65 -16.25
C SER A 40 -1.82 -5.94 -15.46
N GLU A 41 -1.86 -7.10 -16.12
CA GLU A 41 -1.67 -8.42 -15.48
C GLU A 41 -0.47 -8.46 -14.52
N ASP A 42 0.70 -8.00 -14.95
CA ASP A 42 1.96 -7.98 -14.16
C ASP A 42 2.45 -6.56 -13.81
N LYS A 43 1.54 -5.58 -13.73
CA LYS A 43 1.92 -4.21 -13.40
C LYS A 43 0.91 -3.59 -12.45
N PHE A 44 1.42 -3.14 -11.31
CA PHE A 44 0.65 -2.45 -10.30
C PHE A 44 1.30 -1.09 -10.04
N GLU A 45 0.47 -0.12 -9.70
CA GLU A 45 0.90 1.18 -9.22
C GLU A 45 0.47 1.30 -7.76
N ALA A 46 1.44 1.51 -6.88
CA ALA A 46 1.22 1.82 -5.48
C ALA A 46 1.45 3.32 -5.28
N VAL A 47 0.51 4.02 -4.66
CA VAL A 47 0.58 5.47 -4.39
C VAL A 47 0.57 5.67 -2.88
N ASN A 48 1.57 6.38 -2.33
CA ASN A 48 1.62 6.70 -0.91
C ASN A 48 0.74 7.92 -0.56
N THR A 49 0.68 8.28 0.71
CA THR A 49 -0.08 9.46 1.19
C THR A 49 0.53 10.81 0.77
N HIS A 50 1.69 10.81 0.12
CA HIS A 50 2.36 11.98 -0.41
C HIS A 50 2.19 12.12 -1.94
N ASP A 51 1.26 11.35 -2.52
CA ASP A 51 1.00 11.26 -3.97
C ASP A 51 2.22 10.78 -4.79
N GLU A 52 3.19 10.12 -4.16
CA GLU A 52 4.31 9.48 -4.85
C GLU A 52 3.89 8.09 -5.36
N ALA A 53 4.07 7.87 -6.67
CA ALA A 53 3.71 6.63 -7.34
C ALA A 53 4.92 5.70 -7.53
N PHE A 54 4.74 4.44 -7.15
CA PHE A 54 5.71 3.35 -7.29
C PHE A 54 5.14 2.29 -8.22
N HIS A 55 5.91 1.92 -9.24
CA HIS A 55 5.56 0.82 -10.14
C HIS A 55 6.16 -0.49 -9.66
N VAL A 56 5.33 -1.50 -9.44
CA VAL A 56 5.70 -2.81 -8.94
C VAL A 56 5.08 -3.91 -9.81
N LYS A 57 5.61 -5.13 -9.71
CA LYS A 57 5.14 -6.25 -10.55
C LYS A 57 4.00 -7.02 -9.91
N THR A 58 3.94 -7.01 -8.58
CA THR A 58 2.91 -7.74 -7.82
C THR A 58 2.25 -6.86 -6.79
N PHE A 59 1.03 -7.21 -6.41
CA PHE A 59 0.30 -6.55 -5.34
C PHE A 59 1.10 -6.55 -4.02
N ASP A 60 1.68 -7.70 -3.65
CA ASP A 60 2.46 -7.86 -2.41
C ASP A 60 3.73 -6.99 -2.37
N GLU A 61 4.38 -6.78 -3.52
CA GLU A 61 5.48 -5.82 -3.65
C GLU A 61 5.00 -4.40 -3.36
N GLY A 62 3.82 -4.02 -3.86
CA GLY A 62 3.21 -2.72 -3.61
C GLY A 62 2.88 -2.52 -2.13
N VAL A 63 2.30 -3.55 -1.50
CA VAL A 63 2.03 -3.56 -0.05
C VAL A 63 3.34 -3.34 0.72
N THR A 64 4.37 -4.10 0.39
CA THR A 64 5.68 -4.02 1.04
C THR A 64 6.32 -2.65 0.85
N GLN A 65 6.20 -2.06 -0.35
CA GLN A 65 6.73 -0.75 -0.65
C GLN A 65 6.06 0.34 0.20
N LEU A 66 4.73 0.34 0.29
CA LEU A 66 3.97 1.31 1.10
C LEU A 66 4.26 1.16 2.61
N ILE A 67 4.43 -0.07 3.10
CA ILE A 67 4.82 -0.30 4.51
C ILE A 67 6.23 0.26 4.80
N LYS A 68 7.18 0.08 3.87
CA LYS A 68 8.54 0.61 4.03
C LYS A 68 8.52 2.13 4.07
N ASP A 69 7.80 2.74 3.14
CA ASP A 69 7.64 4.20 3.06
C ASP A 69 7.02 4.78 4.34
N PHE A 70 5.92 4.17 4.82
CA PHE A 70 5.27 4.58 6.06
C PHE A 70 6.20 4.53 7.30
N HIS A 71 7.12 3.57 7.38
CA HIS A 71 8.08 3.48 8.49
C HIS A 71 9.29 4.40 8.34
N LEU A 72 9.63 4.87 7.14
CA LEU A 72 10.75 5.80 6.92
C LEU A 72 10.39 7.23 7.36
N HIS A 73 9.11 7.59 7.28
CA HIS A 73 8.61 8.92 7.60
C HIS A 73 8.07 9.07 9.04
N HIS A 74 8.15 8.03 9.87
CA HIS A 74 7.48 7.98 11.18
C HIS A 74 8.36 7.51 12.33
#